data_AF-H8MXE2-F1
#
_entry.id   AF-H8MXE2-F1
#
_cell.length_a   1.000
_cell.length_b   1.000
_cell.length_c   1.000
_cell.angle_alpha   90.00
_cell.angle_beta   90.00
_cell.angle_gamma   90.00
#
_symmetry.space_group_name_H-M   'P 1'
#
loop_
_entity.id
_entity.type
_entity.pdbx_description
1 polymer ?
#
loop_
_entity_poly.entity_id
_entity_poly.type
_entity_poly.pdbx_seq_one_letter_code
_entity_poly.pdbx_strand_id
1 'polypeptide(L)'
;MKLEHWNALLATQRRVRQLLDRALPAEPAPGARRPQGRVGQEALGHLEQALMVELERLRAAFGADLRPDEVEDLIRPFVFFLDEWVLRRLSDAEQHLWPLLQQNLFQVDAGGDLFYEFVEEKLRRNDTPSIVFEMIRFCLAAGFTGRLVGQPERIRELKDRISQRIPQPAAMAPPAPVVPATVPTVYDFPVHYYAVTAAIVLGLPVFLWWVSN
;
A
#
# COMPACT_ATOMS: atom_id res chain seq x y z
N MET A 1 -6.48 2.81 -8.68
CA MET A 1 -6.47 1.51 -9.37
C MET A 1 -7.62 0.69 -8.82
N LYS A 2 -8.32 -0.07 -9.69
CA LYS A 2 -9.46 -0.89 -9.28
C LYS A 2 -9.01 -1.92 -8.24
N LEU A 3 -9.93 -2.31 -7.35
CA LEU A 3 -9.66 -3.29 -6.29
C LEU A 3 -9.16 -4.63 -6.87
N GLU A 4 -9.71 -5.05 -8.00
CA GLU A 4 -9.34 -6.29 -8.69
C GLU A 4 -7.89 -6.26 -9.18
N HIS A 5 -7.46 -5.16 -9.80
CA HIS A 5 -6.06 -4.96 -10.21
C HIS A 5 -5.12 -4.95 -9.00
N TRP A 6 -5.51 -4.32 -7.88
CA TRP A 6 -4.73 -4.33 -6.64
C TRP A 6 -4.60 -5.73 -6.06
N ASN A 7 -5.70 -6.49 -6.02
CA ASN A 7 -5.70 -7.87 -5.57
C ASN A 7 -4.81 -8.76 -6.45
N ALA A 8 -4.86 -8.58 -7.78
CA ALA A 8 -4.02 -9.29 -8.73
C ALA A 8 -2.53 -8.99 -8.49
N LEU A 9 -2.17 -7.70 -8.39
CA LEU A 9 -0.78 -7.28 -8.13
C LEU A 9 -0.24 -7.82 -6.81
N LEU A 10 -1.00 -7.71 -5.72
CA LEU A 10 -0.59 -8.21 -4.41
C LEU A 10 -0.53 -9.74 -4.38
N ALA A 11 -1.43 -10.43 -5.07
CA ALA A 11 -1.38 -11.88 -5.19
C ALA A 11 -0.14 -12.33 -5.97
N THR A 12 0.19 -11.65 -7.08
CA THR A 12 1.42 -11.89 -7.85
C THR A 12 2.65 -11.61 -7.01
N GLN A 13 2.72 -10.48 -6.31
CA GLN A 13 3.85 -10.16 -5.42
C GLN A 13 4.08 -11.26 -4.37
N ARG A 14 3.02 -11.78 -3.75
CA ARG A 14 3.14 -12.88 -2.77
C ARG A 14 3.69 -14.16 -3.40
N ARG A 15 3.22 -14.54 -4.59
CA ARG A 15 3.71 -15.72 -5.31
C ARG A 15 5.16 -15.56 -5.74
N VAL A 16 5.51 -14.40 -6.31
CA VAL A 16 6.89 -14.04 -6.64
C VAL A 16 7.77 -14.15 -5.40
N ARG A 17 7.37 -13.55 -4.27
CA ARG A 17 8.12 -13.63 -3.02
C ARG A 17 8.37 -15.08 -2.60
N GLN A 18 7.34 -15.94 -2.66
CA GLN A 18 7.49 -17.36 -2.35
C GLN A 18 8.47 -18.08 -3.29
N LEU A 19 8.46 -17.75 -4.58
CA LEU A 19 9.42 -18.29 -5.55
C LEU A 19 10.85 -17.86 -5.20
N LEU A 20 11.06 -16.57 -4.92
CA LEU A 20 12.37 -16.04 -4.55
C LEU A 20 12.86 -16.62 -3.22
N ASP A 21 12.00 -16.73 -2.21
CA ASP A 21 12.34 -17.29 -0.90
C ASP A 21 12.70 -18.77 -0.96
N ARG A 22 12.14 -19.50 -1.95
CA ARG A 22 12.49 -20.90 -2.20
C ARG A 22 13.78 -21.06 -3.00
N ALA A 23 14.00 -20.21 -4.00
CA ALA A 23 15.07 -20.38 -4.98
C ALA A 23 16.37 -19.65 -4.62
N LEU A 24 16.30 -18.54 -3.88
CA LEU A 24 17.42 -17.64 -3.63
C LEU A 24 17.77 -17.55 -2.14
N PRO A 25 19.04 -17.25 -1.81
CA PRO A 25 19.44 -16.91 -0.44
C PRO A 25 18.57 -15.81 0.16
N ALA A 26 18.44 -15.79 1.49
CA ALA A 26 17.67 -14.77 2.18
C ALA A 26 18.15 -13.36 1.81
N GLU A 27 17.19 -12.43 1.75
CA GLU A 27 17.46 -11.05 1.39
C GLU A 27 18.42 -10.38 2.39
N PRO A 28 19.53 -9.79 1.92
CA PRO A 28 20.47 -9.13 2.81
C PRO A 28 19.84 -7.87 3.43
N ALA A 29 20.18 -7.60 4.70
CA ALA A 29 19.80 -6.35 5.34
C ALA A 29 20.38 -5.14 4.55
N PRO A 30 19.72 -3.97 4.58
CA PRO A 30 20.23 -2.78 3.91
C PRO A 30 21.69 -2.47 4.31
N GLY A 31 22.59 -2.37 3.34
CA GLY A 31 24.02 -2.13 3.57
C GLY A 31 24.84 -3.35 4.00
N ALA A 32 24.23 -4.53 4.17
CA ALA A 32 24.96 -5.76 4.44
C ALA A 32 25.72 -6.25 3.20
N ARG A 33 26.76 -7.07 3.43
CA ARG A 33 27.48 -7.74 2.34
C ARG A 33 26.53 -8.65 1.57
N ARG A 34 26.76 -8.72 0.25
CA ARG A 34 26.05 -9.63 -0.63
C ARG A 34 26.29 -11.09 -0.22
N PRO A 35 25.33 -11.99 -0.49
CA PRO A 35 25.46 -13.40 -0.17
C PRO A 35 26.62 -14.03 -0.93
N GLN A 36 27.28 -15.02 -0.31
CA GLN A 36 28.38 -15.78 -0.92
C GLN A 36 27.93 -17.13 -1.48
N GLY A 37 26.74 -17.59 -1.09
CA GLY A 37 26.16 -18.83 -1.58
C GLY A 37 25.88 -18.77 -3.08
N ARG A 38 26.15 -19.88 -3.76
CA ARG A 38 25.90 -20.03 -5.20
C ARG A 38 24.63 -20.82 -5.46
N VAL A 39 23.78 -20.31 -6.34
CA VAL A 39 22.51 -20.92 -6.75
C VAL A 39 22.70 -21.82 -7.98
N GLY A 40 23.55 -21.42 -8.92
CA GLY A 40 23.80 -22.12 -10.18
C GLY A 40 22.85 -21.73 -11.32
N GLN A 41 23.37 -21.76 -12.55
CA GLN A 41 22.70 -21.26 -13.75
C GLN A 41 21.37 -21.99 -14.07
N GLU A 42 21.30 -23.31 -13.88
CA GLU A 42 20.09 -24.10 -14.15
C GLU A 42 18.93 -23.68 -13.23
N ALA A 43 19.19 -23.50 -11.94
CA ALA A 43 18.21 -23.03 -10.97
C ALA A 43 17.75 -21.59 -11.27
N LEU A 44 18.66 -20.72 -11.73
CA LEU A 44 18.31 -19.37 -12.18
C LEU A 44 17.42 -19.40 -13.43
N GLY A 45 17.70 -20.27 -14.39
CA GLY A 45 16.84 -20.47 -15.56
C GLY A 45 15.44 -20.95 -15.19
N HIS A 46 15.31 -21.90 -14.26
CA HIS A 46 14.01 -22.33 -13.76
C HIS A 46 13.26 -21.24 -13.00
N LEU A 47 13.96 -20.42 -12.22
CA LEU A 47 13.37 -19.28 -11.54
C LEU A 47 12.84 -18.24 -12.54
N GLU A 48 13.62 -17.93 -13.57
CA GLU A 48 13.21 -17.00 -14.63
C GLU A 48 11.93 -17.46 -15.32
N GLN A 49 11.85 -18.73 -15.72
CA GLN A 49 10.65 -19.32 -16.33
C GLN A 49 9.44 -19.21 -15.40
N ALA A 50 9.63 -19.48 -14.10
CA ALA A 50 8.56 -19.36 -13.12
C ALA A 50 8.09 -17.90 -12.94
N LEU A 51 9.02 -16.93 -12.97
CA LEU A 51 8.68 -15.50 -12.91
C LEU A 51 7.96 -15.03 -14.18
N MET A 52 8.36 -15.50 -15.36
CA MET A 52 7.65 -15.23 -16.62
C MET A 52 6.20 -15.69 -16.57
N VAL A 53 5.93 -16.89 -16.02
CA VAL A 53 4.55 -17.39 -15.86
C VAL A 53 3.73 -16.46 -14.95
N GLU A 54 4.32 -15.95 -13.87
CA GLU A 54 3.64 -15.00 -12.98
C GLU A 54 3.42 -13.62 -13.63
N LEU A 55 4.34 -13.17 -14.48
CA LEU A 55 4.18 -11.95 -15.28
C LEU A 55 3.06 -12.10 -16.31
N GLU A 56 2.97 -13.23 -17.01
CA GLU A 56 1.88 -13.49 -17.96
C GLU A 56 0.51 -13.55 -17.28
N ARG A 57 0.45 -14.12 -16.06
CA ARG A 57 -0.78 -14.07 -15.24
C ARG A 57 -1.18 -12.63 -14.89
N LEU A 58 -0.19 -11.80 -14.54
CA LEU A 58 -0.44 -10.40 -14.23
C LEU A 58 -0.85 -9.60 -15.47
N ARG A 59 -0.22 -9.85 -16.62
CA ARG A 59 -0.62 -9.31 -17.93
C ARG A 59 -2.07 -9.64 -18.23
N ALA A 60 -2.46 -10.91 -18.12
CA ALA A 60 -3.82 -11.34 -18.37
C ALA A 60 -4.84 -10.67 -17.42
N ALA A 61 -4.48 -10.49 -16.14
CA ALA A 61 -5.34 -9.82 -15.17
C ALA A 61 -5.56 -8.34 -15.51
N PHE A 62 -4.53 -7.63 -15.97
CA PHE A 62 -4.66 -6.23 -16.42
C PHE A 62 -5.32 -6.11 -17.79
N GLY A 63 -5.03 -7.02 -18.72
CA GLY A 63 -5.58 -7.03 -20.07
C GLY A 63 -7.07 -7.33 -20.16
N ALA A 64 -7.71 -7.74 -19.05
CA ALA A 64 -9.16 -7.85 -18.97
C ALA A 64 -9.86 -6.49 -19.13
N ASP A 65 -9.21 -5.41 -18.69
CA ASP A 65 -9.81 -4.07 -18.59
C ASP A 65 -9.00 -2.97 -19.29
N LEU A 66 -7.72 -3.21 -19.61
CA LEU A 66 -6.79 -2.21 -20.12
C LEU A 66 -6.35 -2.54 -21.56
N ARG A 67 -5.95 -1.51 -22.31
CA ARG A 67 -5.39 -1.71 -23.64
C ARG A 67 -3.99 -2.33 -23.55
N PRO A 68 -3.53 -3.05 -24.60
CA PRO A 68 -2.21 -3.69 -24.61
C PRO A 68 -1.06 -2.73 -24.24
N ASP A 69 -1.05 -1.51 -24.78
CA ASP A 69 -0.01 -0.52 -24.50
C ASP A 69 -0.02 -0.08 -23.02
N GLU A 70 -1.21 0.02 -22.41
CA GLU A 70 -1.37 0.37 -20.99
C GLU A 70 -0.93 -0.79 -20.08
N VAL A 71 -1.17 -2.03 -20.50
CA VAL A 71 -0.66 -3.21 -19.79
C VAL A 71 0.87 -3.20 -19.81
N GLU A 72 1.50 -2.95 -20.96
CA GLU A 72 2.96 -2.91 -21.04
C GLU A 72 3.57 -1.74 -20.24
N ASP A 73 2.89 -0.59 -20.18
CA ASP A 73 3.25 0.51 -19.28
C ASP A 73 3.21 0.13 -17.78
N LEU A 74 2.40 -0.86 -17.39
CA LEU A 74 2.36 -1.40 -16.03
C LEU A 74 3.40 -2.49 -15.81
N ILE A 75 3.59 -3.38 -16.78
CA ILE A 75 4.47 -4.54 -16.64
C ILE A 75 5.95 -4.11 -16.69
N ARG A 76 6.30 -3.14 -17.52
CA ARG A 76 7.68 -2.66 -17.66
C ARG A 76 8.34 -2.26 -16.35
N PRO A 77 7.81 -1.32 -15.54
CA PRO A 77 8.42 -0.95 -14.27
C PRO A 77 8.46 -2.12 -13.28
N PHE A 78 7.48 -3.03 -13.33
CA PHE A 78 7.46 -4.21 -12.47
C PHE A 78 8.55 -5.22 -12.84
N VAL A 79 8.84 -5.41 -14.13
CA VAL A 79 9.93 -6.25 -14.62
C VAL A 79 11.29 -5.72 -14.14
N PHE A 80 11.54 -4.41 -14.27
CA PHE A 80 12.77 -3.80 -13.74
C PHE A 80 12.92 -4.03 -12.24
N PHE A 81 11.81 -3.94 -11.49
CA PHE A 81 11.78 -4.26 -10.08
C PHE A 81 12.12 -5.73 -9.78
N LEU A 82 11.57 -6.68 -10.55
CA LEU A 82 11.85 -8.10 -10.35
C LEU A 82 13.31 -8.45 -10.61
N ASP A 83 13.90 -7.93 -11.70
CA ASP A 83 15.32 -8.15 -11.99
C ASP A 83 16.20 -7.60 -10.86
N GLU A 84 15.94 -6.38 -10.38
CA GLU A 84 16.68 -5.82 -9.25
C GLU A 84 16.51 -6.66 -7.97
N TRP A 85 15.29 -7.17 -7.72
CA TRP A 85 15.00 -7.99 -6.55
C TRP A 85 15.70 -9.36 -6.57
N VAL A 86 15.86 -9.94 -7.76
CA VAL A 86 16.67 -11.16 -7.93
C VAL A 86 18.15 -10.83 -7.75
N LEU A 87 18.67 -9.86 -8.50
CA LEU A 87 20.11 -9.54 -8.53
C LEU A 87 20.65 -9.17 -7.14
N ARG A 88 19.88 -8.45 -6.31
CA ARG A 88 20.30 -8.10 -4.93
C ARG A 88 20.44 -9.29 -4.00
N ARG A 89 19.84 -10.45 -4.33
CA ARG A 89 19.91 -11.69 -3.55
C ARG A 89 20.95 -12.67 -4.10
N LEU A 90 21.58 -12.34 -5.23
CA LEU A 90 22.65 -13.15 -5.82
C LEU A 90 24.03 -12.68 -5.35
N SER A 91 24.98 -13.61 -5.34
CA SER A 91 26.39 -13.29 -5.18
C SER A 91 26.89 -12.49 -6.40
N ASP A 92 27.93 -11.67 -6.22
CA ASP A 92 28.54 -10.91 -7.32
C ASP A 92 28.99 -11.82 -8.47
N ALA A 93 29.46 -13.03 -8.13
CA ALA A 93 29.90 -14.03 -9.08
C ALA A 93 28.76 -14.62 -9.93
N GLU A 94 27.49 -14.48 -9.55
CA GLU A 94 26.35 -15.09 -10.26
C GLU A 94 25.41 -14.08 -10.91
N GLN A 95 25.56 -12.77 -10.65
CA GLN A 95 24.67 -11.77 -11.23
C GLN A 95 24.65 -11.79 -12.76
N HIS A 96 25.81 -11.99 -13.38
CA HIS A 96 25.92 -12.13 -14.84
C HIS A 96 25.28 -13.42 -15.40
N LEU A 97 24.96 -14.40 -14.55
CA LEU A 97 24.29 -15.64 -14.96
C LEU A 97 22.77 -15.49 -14.95
N TRP A 98 22.23 -14.41 -14.36
CA TRP A 98 20.79 -14.18 -14.32
C TRP A 98 20.28 -13.82 -15.72
N PRO A 99 19.38 -14.65 -16.31
CA PRO A 99 18.70 -14.29 -17.55
C PRO A 99 17.72 -13.15 -17.27
N LEU A 100 18.13 -11.92 -17.61
CA LEU A 100 17.36 -10.71 -17.30
C LEU A 100 15.97 -10.73 -17.97
N LEU A 101 14.93 -10.55 -17.16
CA LEU A 101 13.55 -10.46 -17.63
C LEU A 101 13.37 -9.23 -18.55
N GLN A 102 14.01 -8.12 -18.20
CA GLN A 102 14.03 -6.91 -19.02
C GLN A 102 14.65 -7.12 -20.41
N GLN A 103 15.68 -7.97 -20.52
CA GLN A 103 16.31 -8.28 -21.79
C GLN A 103 15.37 -9.15 -22.61
N ASN A 104 14.78 -10.18 -21.99
CA ASN A 104 13.88 -11.12 -22.66
C ASN A 104 12.60 -10.43 -23.16
N LEU A 105 12.00 -9.54 -22.37
CA LEU A 105 10.70 -8.92 -22.67
C LEU A 105 10.82 -7.60 -23.43
N PHE A 106 11.85 -6.80 -23.16
CA PHE A 106 11.96 -5.43 -23.68
C PHE A 106 13.25 -5.16 -24.44
N GLN A 107 14.16 -6.13 -24.56
CA GLN A 107 15.45 -5.98 -25.23
C GLN A 107 16.31 -4.85 -24.63
N VAL A 108 16.24 -4.69 -23.31
CA VAL A 108 17.04 -3.70 -22.55
C VAL A 108 17.73 -4.36 -21.36
N ASP A 109 18.87 -3.83 -20.96
CA ASP A 109 19.66 -4.26 -19.80
C ASP A 109 19.86 -3.15 -18.73
N ALA A 110 19.59 -1.89 -19.09
CA ALA A 110 19.75 -0.70 -18.24
C ALA A 110 18.48 -0.30 -17.46
N GLY A 111 17.68 -1.26 -16.99
CA GLY A 111 16.39 -1.04 -16.32
C GLY A 111 16.45 -0.11 -15.10
N GLY A 112 17.59 -0.08 -14.39
CA GLY A 112 17.81 0.84 -13.26
C GLY A 112 17.81 2.32 -13.65
N ASP A 113 18.22 2.64 -14.88
CA ASP A 113 18.16 4.00 -15.44
C ASP A 113 16.84 4.24 -16.17
N LEU A 114 16.47 3.30 -17.04
CA LEU A 114 15.26 3.35 -17.86
C LEU A 114 13.99 3.45 -17.03
N PHE A 115 13.95 2.89 -15.82
CA PHE A 115 12.85 3.08 -14.89
C PHE A 115 12.60 4.57 -14.63
N TYR A 116 13.63 5.35 -14.31
CA TYR A 116 13.45 6.76 -13.96
C TYR A 116 13.18 7.63 -15.20
N GLU A 117 13.76 7.28 -16.35
CA GLU A 117 13.42 7.93 -17.61
C GLU A 117 11.94 7.72 -17.96
N PHE A 118 11.45 6.48 -17.79
CA PHE A 118 10.05 6.13 -17.94
C PHE A 118 9.16 6.94 -16.98
N VAL A 119 9.53 7.04 -15.70
CA VAL A 119 8.76 7.85 -14.73
C VAL A 119 8.70 9.32 -15.14
N GLU A 120 9.81 9.92 -15.55
CA GLU A 120 9.84 11.33 -15.99
C GLU A 120 9.07 11.54 -17.31
N GLU A 121 9.11 10.59 -18.24
CA GLU A 121 8.25 10.60 -19.43
C GLU A 121 6.77 10.61 -19.05
N LYS A 122 6.35 9.70 -18.17
CA LYS A 122 4.96 9.58 -17.73
C LYS A 122 4.48 10.78 -16.91
N LEU A 123 5.34 11.37 -16.09
CA LEU A 123 5.03 12.58 -15.33
C LEU A 123 4.82 13.81 -16.22
N ARG A 124 5.56 13.93 -17.33
CA ARG A 124 5.38 15.03 -18.30
C ARG A 124 4.08 14.94 -19.09
N ARG A 125 3.57 13.73 -19.28
CA ARG A 125 2.31 13.47 -19.99
C ARG A 125 1.11 13.70 -19.07
N ASN A 126 0.25 14.63 -19.47
CA ASN A 126 -0.95 14.96 -18.70
C ASN A 126 -2.03 13.87 -18.77
N ASP A 127 -2.03 13.09 -19.85
CA ASP A 127 -2.96 12.01 -20.17
C ASP A 127 -2.57 10.64 -19.61
N THR A 128 -1.42 10.52 -18.93
CA THR A 128 -1.00 9.26 -18.31
C THR A 128 -2.05 8.77 -17.30
N PRO A 129 -2.57 7.54 -17.43
CA PRO A 129 -3.51 6.96 -16.48
C PRO A 129 -2.93 6.84 -15.06
N SER A 130 -3.74 7.12 -14.04
CA SER A 130 -3.32 7.07 -12.63
C SER A 130 -2.80 5.71 -12.18
N ILE A 131 -3.30 4.62 -12.79
CA ILE A 131 -2.87 3.25 -12.51
C ILE A 131 -1.38 3.04 -12.78
N VAL A 132 -0.80 3.73 -13.77
CA VAL A 132 0.64 3.67 -14.07
C VAL A 132 1.45 4.26 -12.90
N PHE A 133 1.01 5.41 -12.38
CA PHE A 133 1.62 6.03 -11.21
C PHE A 133 1.48 5.16 -9.95
N GLU A 134 0.37 4.46 -9.78
CA GLU A 134 0.18 3.51 -8.67
C GLU A 134 1.16 2.32 -8.76
N MET A 135 1.38 1.77 -9.96
CA MET A 135 2.38 0.71 -10.18
C MET A 135 3.81 1.19 -9.91
N ILE A 136 4.18 2.37 -10.43
CA ILE A 136 5.50 2.97 -10.17
C ILE A 136 5.69 3.16 -8.66
N ARG A 137 4.70 3.76 -7.98
CA ARG A 137 4.74 3.98 -6.53
C ARG A 137 4.85 2.66 -5.77
N PHE A 138 4.15 1.62 -6.22
CA PHE A 138 4.26 0.28 -5.65
C PHE A 138 5.70 -0.26 -5.75
N CYS A 139 6.34 -0.19 -6.92
CA CYS A 139 7.73 -0.64 -7.10
C CYS A 139 8.69 0.11 -6.16
N LEU A 140 8.56 1.44 -6.06
CA LEU A 140 9.36 2.26 -5.14
C LEU A 140 9.03 1.98 -3.66
N ALA A 141 7.80 1.62 -3.33
CA ALA A 141 7.40 1.23 -1.98
C ALA A 141 7.92 -0.16 -1.60
N ALA A 142 8.01 -1.07 -2.57
CA ALA A 142 8.59 -2.40 -2.41
C ALA A 142 10.12 -2.41 -2.33
N GLY A 143 10.76 -1.24 -2.51
CA GLY A 143 12.20 -1.07 -2.29
C GLY A 143 13.04 -1.04 -3.57
N PHE A 144 12.43 -0.78 -4.73
CA PHE A 144 13.19 -0.48 -5.96
C PHE A 144 14.03 0.79 -5.77
N THR A 145 15.29 0.73 -6.20
CA THR A 145 16.28 1.79 -6.07
C THR A 145 16.90 2.20 -7.42
N GLY A 146 17.17 1.25 -8.32
CA GLY A 146 17.82 1.51 -9.61
C GLY A 146 19.06 2.39 -9.47
N ARG A 147 19.19 3.40 -10.33
CA ARG A 147 20.32 4.36 -10.28
C ARG A 147 20.39 5.23 -9.02
N LEU A 148 19.33 5.29 -8.20
CA LEU A 148 19.25 6.12 -7.00
C LEU A 148 19.65 5.37 -5.73
N VAL A 149 20.37 4.24 -5.84
CA VAL A 149 21.02 3.60 -4.69
C VAL A 149 21.84 4.62 -3.89
N GLY A 150 21.64 4.64 -2.58
CA GLY A 150 22.30 5.60 -1.68
C GLY A 150 21.69 7.01 -1.67
N GLN A 151 20.62 7.27 -2.42
CA GLN A 151 19.95 8.58 -2.50
C GLN A 151 18.46 8.49 -2.08
N PRO A 152 18.17 8.10 -0.81
CA PRO A 152 16.78 7.88 -0.35
C PRO A 152 15.92 9.14 -0.39
N GLU A 153 16.51 10.33 -0.22
CA GLU A 153 15.78 11.60 -0.27
C GLU A 153 15.20 11.87 -1.67
N ARG A 154 15.94 11.57 -2.74
CA ARG A 154 15.44 11.70 -4.11
C ARG A 154 14.30 10.74 -4.41
N ILE A 155 14.35 9.52 -3.86
CA ILE A 155 13.26 8.55 -3.97
C ILE A 155 12.01 9.06 -3.24
N ARG A 156 12.19 9.71 -2.08
CA ARG A 156 11.10 10.33 -1.31
C ARG A 156 10.45 11.48 -2.10
N GLU A 157 11.25 12.42 -2.60
CA GLU A 157 10.76 13.53 -3.44
C GLU A 157 10.00 13.04 -4.68
N LEU A 158 10.50 11.97 -5.32
CA LEU A 158 9.83 11.38 -6.47
C LEU A 158 8.50 10.73 -6.09
N LYS A 159 8.44 10.01 -4.96
CA LYS A 159 7.18 9.45 -4.42
C LYS A 159 6.15 10.53 -4.16
N ASP A 160 6.55 11.70 -3.68
CA ASP A 160 5.65 12.83 -3.43
C ASP A 160 5.10 13.40 -4.73
N ARG A 161 5.96 13.62 -5.74
CA ARG A 161 5.55 14.04 -7.09
C ARG A 161 4.56 13.06 -7.73
N ILE A 162 4.83 11.76 -7.64
CA ILE A 162 3.94 10.71 -8.15
C ILE A 162 2.60 10.72 -7.40
N SER A 163 2.62 10.91 -6.08
CA SER A 163 1.40 10.92 -5.25
C SER A 163 0.45 12.06 -5.60
N GLN A 164 0.96 13.19 -6.09
CA GLN A 164 0.14 14.30 -6.58
C GLN A 164 -0.62 13.97 -7.87
N ARG A 165 -0.19 12.94 -8.62
CA ARG A 165 -0.84 12.48 -9.86
C ARG A 165 -1.85 11.36 -9.62
N ILE A 166 -1.85 10.76 -8.44
CA ILE A 166 -2.79 9.71 -8.06
C ILE A 166 -4.00 10.40 -7.39
N PRO A 167 -5.23 10.23 -7.92
CA PRO A 167 -6.41 10.75 -7.27
C PRO A 167 -6.49 10.21 -5.84
N GLN A 168 -6.48 11.10 -4.85
CA GLN A 168 -6.73 10.67 -3.48
C GLN A 168 -8.18 10.22 -3.40
N PRO A 169 -8.48 9.05 -2.81
CA PRO A 169 -9.86 8.74 -2.46
C PRO A 169 -10.35 9.93 -1.63
N ALA A 170 -11.45 10.55 -2.05
CA ALA A 170 -12.03 11.72 -1.37
C ALA A 170 -11.97 11.41 0.12
N ALA A 171 -11.20 12.19 0.86
CA ALA A 171 -11.04 11.99 2.30
C ALA A 171 -12.45 11.80 2.82
N MET A 172 -12.74 10.61 3.36
CA MET A 172 -14.03 10.31 3.97
C MET A 172 -14.28 11.51 4.88
N ALA A 173 -15.33 12.28 4.58
CA ALA A 173 -15.60 13.53 5.30
C ALA A 173 -15.40 13.22 6.79
N PRO A 174 -14.60 14.02 7.53
CA PRO A 174 -14.33 13.72 8.93
C PRO A 174 -15.66 13.33 9.57
N PRO A 175 -15.73 12.19 10.28
CA PRO A 175 -16.98 11.73 10.85
C PRO A 175 -17.61 12.95 11.51
N ALA A 176 -18.84 13.30 11.09
CA ALA A 176 -19.53 14.46 11.61
C ALA A 176 -19.29 14.48 13.12
N PRO A 177 -18.87 15.62 13.71
CA PRO A 177 -18.53 15.67 15.12
C PRO A 177 -19.62 14.93 15.87
N VAL A 178 -19.25 13.85 16.56
CA VAL A 178 -20.20 13.02 17.29
C VAL A 178 -20.86 13.98 18.25
N VAL A 179 -22.05 14.46 17.89
CA VAL A 179 -22.87 15.23 18.81
C VAL A 179 -23.09 14.24 19.94
N PRO A 180 -22.48 14.44 21.12
CA PRO A 180 -22.67 13.49 22.20
C PRO A 180 -24.18 13.39 22.37
N ALA A 181 -24.72 12.17 22.25
CA ALA A 181 -26.11 11.94 22.56
C ALA A 181 -26.33 12.56 23.94
N THR A 182 -27.18 13.57 24.01
CA THR A 182 -27.50 14.23 25.27
C THR A 182 -28.09 13.16 26.16
N VAL A 183 -27.26 12.56 26.99
CA VAL A 183 -27.70 11.68 28.07
C VAL A 183 -28.68 12.55 28.84
N PRO A 184 -29.97 12.17 28.93
CA PRO A 184 -30.92 12.95 29.71
C PRO A 184 -30.32 13.09 31.09
N THR A 185 -30.04 14.33 31.49
CA THR A 185 -29.58 14.63 32.84
C THR A 185 -30.68 14.17 33.77
N VAL A 186 -30.48 13.01 34.41
CA VAL A 186 -31.32 12.57 35.52
C VAL A 186 -31.03 13.56 36.63
N TYR A 187 -31.84 14.61 36.71
CA TYR A 187 -31.85 15.51 37.85
C TYR A 187 -32.21 14.67 39.07
N ASP A 188 -31.31 14.66 40.05
CA ASP A 188 -31.57 14.06 41.35
C ASP A 188 -32.70 14.90 41.99
N PHE A 189 -33.93 14.38 41.91
CA PHE A 189 -35.13 15.11 42.30
C PHE A 189 -35.08 15.29 43.81
N PRO A 190 -35.07 16.53 44.35
CA PRO A 190 -34.84 16.74 45.78
C PRO A 190 -36.12 16.46 46.57
N VAL A 191 -36.41 15.16 46.76
CA VAL A 191 -37.64 14.62 47.37
C VAL A 191 -37.91 15.22 48.75
N HIS A 192 -36.85 15.59 49.46
CA HIS A 192 -36.93 16.22 50.78
C HIS A 192 -37.70 17.54 50.78
N TYR A 193 -37.57 18.39 49.74
CA TYR A 193 -38.34 19.64 49.68
C TYR A 193 -39.84 19.36 49.58
N TYR A 194 -40.25 18.43 48.71
CA TYR A 194 -41.66 18.09 48.54
C TYR A 194 -42.27 17.41 49.77
N ALA A 195 -41.48 16.57 50.47
CA ALA A 195 -41.92 15.96 51.72
C ALA A 195 -42.17 17.01 52.82
N VAL A 196 -41.27 18.01 52.94
CA VAL A 196 -41.46 19.12 53.87
C VAL A 196 -42.68 19.96 53.51
N THR A 197 -42.86 20.30 52.23
CA THR A 197 -44.03 21.07 51.80
C THR A 197 -45.33 20.31 52.06
N ALA A 198 -45.38 19.00 51.78
CA ALA A 198 -46.56 18.17 52.06
C ALA A 198 -46.86 18.09 53.57
N ALA A 199 -45.84 17.96 54.41
CA ALA A 199 -46.01 17.97 55.86
C ALA A 199 -46.55 19.30 56.37
N ILE A 200 -46.14 20.44 55.81
CA ILE A 200 -46.67 21.76 56.16
C ILE A 200 -48.12 21.90 55.68
N VAL A 201 -48.38 21.59 54.41
CA VAL A 201 -49.70 21.76 53.78
C VAL A 201 -50.75 20.86 54.42
N LEU A 202 -50.39 19.65 54.86
CA LEU A 202 -51.34 18.73 55.50
C LEU A 202 -51.34 18.88 57.03
N GLY A 203 -50.18 19.10 57.64
CA GLY A 203 -50.04 19.18 59.09
C GLY A 203 -50.65 20.46 59.65
N LEU A 204 -50.52 21.60 58.97
CA LEU A 204 -51.00 22.88 59.46
C LEU A 204 -52.54 22.95 59.51
N PRO A 205 -53.30 22.46 58.50
CA PRO A 205 -54.75 22.34 58.60
C PRO A 205 -55.22 21.35 59.64
N VAL A 206 -54.56 20.18 59.77
CA VAL A 206 -54.92 19.19 60.80
C VAL A 206 -54.70 19.74 62.20
N PHE A 207 -53.59 20.44 62.41
CA PHE A 207 -53.30 21.11 63.68
C PHE A 207 -54.31 22.22 63.99
N LEU A 208 -54.63 23.08 63.01
CA LEU A 208 -55.64 24.12 63.19
C LEU A 208 -57.03 23.53 63.46
N TRP A 209 -57.39 22.43 62.80
CA TRP A 209 -58.64 21.72 63.05
C TRP A 209 -58.68 21.14 64.47
N TRP A 210 -57.59 20.53 64.94
CA TRP A 210 -57.48 20.00 66.30
C TRP A 210 -57.53 21.09 67.38
N VAL A 211 -56.95 22.26 67.14
CA VAL A 211 -57.04 23.39 68.09
C VAL A 211 -58.43 24.05 68.08
N SER A 212 -59.16 23.93 66.97
CA SER A 212 -60.49 24.51 66.79
C SER A 212 -61.64 23.65 67.34
N ASN A 213 -61.39 22.42 67.78
CA ASN A 213 -62.40 21.45 68.18
C ASN A 213 -62.09 20.86 69.56
#